data_AF-A0A511YCX1-F1
#
_entry.id   AF-A0A511YCX1-F1
#
_cell.length_a   1.000
_cell.length_b   1.000
_cell.length_c   1.000
_cell.angle_alpha   90.00
_cell.angle_beta   90.00
_cell.angle_gamma   90.00
#
_symmetry.space_group_name_H-M   'P 1'
#
loop_
_entity.id
_entity.type
_entity.pdbx_description
1 polymer ?
#
loop_
_entity_poly.entity_id
_entity_poly.type
_entity_poly.pdbx_seq_one_letter_code
_entity_poly.pdbx_strand_id
1 'polypeptide(L)'
;MKTYRKQNTPNSKGLQKFTESESIINIVLSLDKITPEDIKRFTTEQRNNLSEAIQNHFNQLRGEERDIFYEKIEAIMVDDTKNQMWEQNHINIMWAITSHIKENGRMPTKTEIASKTELSRQTVHKHLTDYKNSSYYSEFQAQFHIMQSKVMTTVFQHAINGDMKAAKLYLECIGALKNTSSGNNQNNVSNNTLIQNQNNFIQIGGTILNQEIIKQMSPEQLGTIEGILKTIEVKEAEKDKQV
;
A
#
# COMPACT_ATOMS: atom_id res chain seq x y z
N MET A 1 68.41 41.81 47.09
CA MET A 1 67.94 42.26 45.75
C MET A 1 66.90 41.28 45.26
N LYS A 2 65.75 41.80 44.80
CA LYS A 2 64.48 41.08 44.58
C LYS A 2 64.46 40.37 43.22
N THR A 3 63.82 39.21 43.20
CA THR A 3 63.48 38.37 42.04
C THR A 3 62.38 39.02 41.19
N TYR A 4 62.51 38.96 39.86
CA TYR A 4 61.45 39.34 38.92
C TYR A 4 60.84 38.08 38.28
N ARG A 5 59.60 37.77 38.65
CA ARG A 5 58.70 36.84 37.95
C ARG A 5 58.24 37.50 36.64
N LYS A 6 58.42 36.81 35.51
CA LYS A 6 57.76 37.15 34.24
C LYS A 6 56.24 36.98 34.39
N GLN A 7 55.51 37.99 33.94
CA GLN A 7 54.06 38.08 34.02
C GLN A 7 53.39 37.10 33.04
N ASN A 8 52.36 36.40 33.53
CA ASN A 8 51.43 35.63 32.73
C ASN A 8 50.59 36.58 31.85
N THR A 9 50.70 36.45 30.53
CA THR A 9 49.71 36.99 29.59
C THR A 9 48.43 36.15 29.67
N PRO A 10 47.24 36.76 29.85
CA PRO A 10 45.97 36.04 29.81
C PRO A 10 45.67 35.69 28.36
N ASN A 11 45.83 34.42 28.01
CA ASN A 11 45.43 33.92 26.70
C ASN A 11 43.91 33.73 26.71
N SER A 12 43.17 34.77 26.30
CA SER A 12 41.73 34.71 26.09
C SER A 12 41.43 33.99 24.78
N LYS A 13 41.31 32.66 24.82
CA LYS A 13 40.59 31.89 23.82
C LYS A 13 39.48 31.12 24.54
N GLY A 14 38.26 31.31 24.06
CA GLY A 14 37.03 30.95 24.75
C GLY A 14 36.99 29.50 25.24
N LEU A 15 37.00 29.34 26.56
CA LEU A 15 36.29 28.23 27.19
C LEU A 15 34.81 28.62 27.18
N GLN A 16 34.12 28.25 26.11
CA GLN A 16 32.67 28.17 26.11
C GLN A 16 32.34 27.12 27.17
N LYS A 17 31.88 27.56 28.35
CA LYS A 17 31.34 26.64 29.35
C LYS A 17 30.15 25.97 28.68
N PHE A 18 30.30 24.71 28.29
CA PHE A 18 29.13 23.89 27.97
C PHE A 18 28.17 24.04 29.14
N THR A 19 26.95 24.49 28.86
CA THR A 19 25.94 24.58 29.92
C THR A 19 25.75 23.17 30.48
N GLU A 20 25.45 23.03 31.79
CA GLU A 20 25.25 21.69 32.39
C GLU A 20 24.22 20.87 31.59
N SER A 21 23.25 21.56 30.98
CA SER A 21 22.28 21.01 30.03
C SER A 21 22.90 20.38 28.77
N GLU A 22 23.88 21.01 28.12
CA GLU A 22 24.56 20.45 26.94
C GLU A 22 25.39 19.20 27.29
N SER A 23 26.01 19.19 28.47
CA SER A 23 26.78 18.04 28.96
C SER A 23 25.88 16.81 29.17
N ILE A 24 24.71 17.01 29.80
CA ILE A 24 23.74 15.95 30.05
C ILE A 24 23.16 15.40 28.73
N ILE A 25 22.87 16.27 27.76
CA ILE A 25 22.37 15.87 26.44
C ILE A 25 23.40 15.03 25.68
N ASN A 26 24.68 15.43 25.69
CA ASN A 26 25.74 14.67 25.03
C ASN A 26 25.96 13.29 25.66
N ILE A 27 25.81 13.17 26.99
CA ILE A 27 25.86 11.87 27.67
C ILE A 27 24.73 10.96 27.17
N VAL A 28 23.50 11.47 27.11
CA VAL A 28 22.35 10.68 26.65
C VAL A 28 22.48 10.32 25.16
N LEU A 29 22.97 11.24 24.33
CA LEU A 29 23.25 10.97 22.92
C LEU A 29 24.43 10.01 22.70
N SER A 30 25.23 9.70 23.72
CA SER A 30 26.32 8.71 23.63
C SER A 30 25.86 7.27 23.90
N LEU A 31 24.68 7.08 24.53
CA LEU A 31 24.14 5.76 24.84
C LEU A 31 23.84 4.95 23.57
N ASP A 32 23.97 3.62 23.60
CA ASP A 32 23.63 2.79 22.44
C ASP A 32 22.13 2.81 22.14
N LYS A 33 21.30 2.90 23.19
CA LYS A 33 19.85 3.01 23.09
C LYS A 33 19.33 3.96 24.16
N ILE A 34 18.45 4.88 23.78
CA ILE A 34 17.86 5.87 24.67
C ILE A 34 16.46 5.41 25.05
N THR A 35 16.17 5.35 26.34
CA THR A 35 14.90 4.91 26.89
C THR A 35 14.16 6.06 27.59
N PRO A 36 12.84 5.94 27.83
CA PRO A 36 12.10 6.95 28.58
C PRO A 36 12.64 7.23 29.98
N GLU A 37 13.30 6.25 30.62
CA GLU A 37 13.87 6.43 31.96
C GLU A 37 15.10 7.35 31.94
N ASP A 38 15.88 7.36 30.85
CA ASP A 38 17.07 8.21 30.70
C ASP A 38 16.70 9.71 30.63
N ILE A 39 15.51 10.02 30.13
CA ILE A 39 15.01 11.38 29.93
C ILE A 39 13.94 11.80 30.96
N LYS A 40 13.61 10.93 31.91
CA LYS A 40 12.53 11.15 32.88
C LYS A 40 12.77 12.37 33.78
N ARG A 41 14.05 12.60 34.12
CA ARG A 41 14.48 13.72 34.99
C ARG A 41 14.69 15.03 34.23
N PHE A 42 14.53 15.04 32.91
CA PHE A 42 14.79 16.22 32.10
C PHE A 42 13.71 17.27 32.31
N THR A 43 14.11 18.53 32.41
CA THR A 43 13.20 19.67 32.35
C THR A 43 12.61 19.82 30.94
N THR A 44 11.53 20.59 30.80
CA THR A 44 10.94 20.88 29.48
C THR A 44 11.96 21.50 28.52
N GLU A 45 12.81 22.40 29.00
CA GLU A 45 13.87 23.03 28.22
C GLU A 45 14.91 22.00 27.74
N GLN A 46 15.35 21.11 28.63
CA GLN A 46 16.30 20.03 28.28
C GLN A 46 15.70 19.05 27.26
N ARG A 47 14.40 18.75 27.36
CA ARG A 47 13.70 17.92 26.37
C ARG A 47 13.61 18.60 25.01
N ASN A 48 13.35 19.89 24.97
CA ASN A 48 13.32 20.65 23.72
C ASN A 48 14.72 20.68 23.06
N ASN A 49 15.76 20.95 23.85
CA ASN A 49 17.14 20.95 23.35
C ASN A 49 17.58 19.56 22.88
N LEU A 50 17.17 18.49 23.58
CA LEU A 50 17.41 17.12 23.13
C LEU A 50 16.69 16.82 21.82
N SER A 51 15.41 17.19 21.70
CA SER A 51 14.63 17.01 20.46
C SER A 51 15.27 17.76 19.29
N GLU A 52 15.74 18.99 19.50
CA GLU A 52 16.44 19.76 18.48
C GLU A 52 17.77 19.11 18.08
N ALA A 53 18.55 18.64 19.05
CA ALA A 53 19.80 17.92 18.79
C ALA A 53 19.57 16.61 18.02
N ILE A 54 18.54 15.84 18.41
CA ILE A 54 18.11 14.62 17.71
C ILE A 54 17.71 14.97 16.28
N GLN A 55 16.87 15.98 16.08
CA GLN A 55 16.39 16.37 14.74
C GLN A 55 17.55 16.80 13.84
N ASN A 56 18.46 17.62 14.36
CA ASN A 56 19.62 18.11 13.61
C ASN A 56 20.56 16.96 13.23
N HIS A 57 20.82 16.04 14.15
CA HIS A 57 21.65 14.87 13.86
C HIS A 57 20.95 13.94 12.87
N PHE A 58 19.68 13.61 13.10
CA PHE A 58 18.88 12.74 12.25
C PHE A 58 18.81 13.23 10.79
N ASN A 59 18.68 14.55 10.59
CA ASN A 59 18.62 15.16 9.27
C ASN A 59 19.93 15.04 8.46
N GLN A 60 21.07 14.92 9.14
CA GLN A 60 22.39 14.79 8.52
C GLN A 60 22.71 13.33 8.13
N LEU A 61 22.11 12.37 8.81
CA LEU A 61 22.33 10.94 8.56
C LEU A 61 21.58 10.45 7.33
N ARG A 62 22.14 9.41 6.69
CA ARG A 62 21.58 8.72 5.51
C ARG A 62 21.78 7.22 5.61
N GLY A 63 21.00 6.46 4.85
CA GLY A 63 21.17 5.01 4.71
C GLY A 63 21.19 4.26 6.06
N GLU A 64 22.17 3.39 6.22
CA GLU A 64 22.31 2.52 7.41
C GLU A 64 22.60 3.30 8.69
N GLU A 65 23.38 4.39 8.63
CA GLU A 65 23.68 5.22 9.81
C GLU A 65 22.40 5.85 10.38
N ARG A 66 21.50 6.28 9.49
CA ARG A 66 20.20 6.82 9.86
C ARG A 66 19.32 5.76 10.52
N ASP A 67 19.36 4.53 10.05
CA ASP A 67 18.59 3.43 10.62
C ASP A 67 19.11 3.03 12.01
N ILE A 68 20.43 2.94 12.18
CA ILE A 68 21.07 2.69 13.49
C ILE A 68 20.67 3.78 14.48
N PHE A 69 20.74 5.05 14.06
CA PHE A 69 20.34 6.15 14.93
C PHE A 69 18.84 6.16 15.21
N TYR A 70 17.99 5.75 14.26
CA TYR A 70 16.56 5.57 14.48
C TYR A 70 16.28 4.55 15.57
N GLU A 71 16.88 3.35 15.50
CA GLU A 71 16.70 2.29 16.51
C GLU A 71 17.12 2.73 17.92
N LYS A 72 18.13 3.60 17.99
CA LYS A 72 18.60 4.20 19.23
C LYS A 72 17.59 5.15 19.88
N ILE A 73 16.84 5.92 19.08
CA ILE A 73 15.90 6.95 19.59
C ILE A 73 14.43 6.49 19.57
N GLU A 74 14.10 5.37 18.92
CA GLU A 74 12.72 4.92 18.68
C GLU A 74 11.87 4.85 19.96
N ALA A 75 12.47 4.43 21.08
CA ALA A 75 11.76 4.24 22.35
C ALA A 75 11.33 5.54 23.03
N ILE A 76 11.95 6.67 22.69
CA ILE A 76 11.58 8.00 23.22
C ILE A 76 10.75 8.82 22.24
N MET A 77 10.53 8.31 21.02
CA MET A 77 9.69 8.98 20.04
C MET A 77 8.20 8.78 20.33
N VAL A 78 7.43 9.84 20.12
CA VAL A 78 5.96 9.78 20.10
C VAL A 78 5.51 9.07 18.82
N ASP A 79 4.42 8.31 18.91
CA ASP A 79 3.92 7.51 17.78
C ASP A 79 3.55 8.37 16.56
N ASP A 80 3.06 9.59 16.76
CA ASP A 80 2.83 10.55 15.67
C ASP A 80 4.11 10.85 14.87
N THR A 81 5.25 11.00 15.55
CA THR A 81 6.54 11.22 14.87
C THR A 81 6.97 9.97 14.09
N LYS A 82 6.71 8.77 14.62
CA LYS A 82 6.98 7.52 13.89
C LYS A 82 6.11 7.42 12.63
N ASN A 83 4.84 7.81 12.73
CA ASN A 83 3.91 7.83 11.61
C ASN A 83 4.35 8.84 10.52
N GLN A 84 4.74 10.06 10.91
CA GLN A 84 5.28 11.07 9.98
C GLN A 84 6.54 10.57 9.25
N MET A 85 7.45 9.90 9.97
CA MET A 85 8.63 9.32 9.36
C MET A 85 8.30 8.19 8.40
N TRP A 86 7.34 7.34 8.76
CA TRP A 86 6.84 6.29 7.88
C TRP A 86 6.22 6.88 6.60
N GLU A 87 5.40 7.92 6.75
CA GLU A 87 4.77 8.65 5.65
C GLU A 87 5.82 9.24 4.70
N GLN A 88 6.83 9.92 5.24
CA GLN A 88 7.91 10.47 4.44
C GLN A 88 8.65 9.39 3.65
N ASN A 89 8.96 8.26 4.29
CA ASN A 89 9.58 7.12 3.63
C ASN A 89 8.67 6.55 2.53
N HIS A 90 7.36 6.46 2.78
CA HIS A 90 6.38 6.00 1.79
C HIS A 90 6.35 6.90 0.55
N ILE A 91 6.25 8.22 0.74
CA ILE A 91 6.25 9.19 -0.34
C ILE A 91 7.55 9.11 -1.15
N ASN A 92 8.71 9.05 -0.48
CA ASN A 92 10.00 8.95 -1.14
C ASN A 92 10.13 7.67 -1.97
N ILE A 93 9.70 6.52 -1.43
CA ILE A 93 9.72 5.24 -2.14
C ILE A 93 8.79 5.29 -3.36
N MET A 94 7.58 5.81 -3.22
CA MET A 94 6.63 5.96 -4.33
C MET A 94 7.15 6.91 -5.42
N TRP A 95 7.76 8.02 -5.02
CA TRP A 95 8.42 8.94 -5.95
C TRP A 95 9.58 8.29 -6.68
N ALA A 96 10.44 7.53 -5.98
CA ALA A 96 11.55 6.82 -6.61
C ALA A 96 11.07 5.77 -7.62
N ILE A 97 10.00 5.04 -7.28
CA ILE A 97 9.38 4.05 -8.19
C ILE A 97 8.84 4.72 -9.44
N THR A 98 7.97 5.71 -9.28
CA THR A 98 7.32 6.40 -10.40
C THR A 98 8.33 7.10 -11.31
N SER A 99 9.35 7.75 -10.72
CA SER A 99 10.42 8.39 -11.48
C SER A 99 11.25 7.37 -12.26
N HIS A 100 11.61 6.24 -11.64
CA HIS A 100 12.39 5.20 -12.33
C HIS A 100 11.61 4.55 -13.48
N ILE A 101 10.30 4.32 -13.33
CA ILE A 101 9.46 3.81 -14.43
C ILE A 101 9.42 4.81 -15.58
N LYS A 102 9.28 6.11 -15.28
CA LYS A 102 9.27 7.17 -16.30
C LYS A 102 10.59 7.28 -17.04
N GLU A 103 11.71 7.16 -16.33
CA GLU A 103 13.06 7.30 -16.89
C GLU A 103 13.51 6.04 -17.68
N ASN A 104 13.20 4.84 -17.17
CA ASN A 104 13.82 3.60 -17.63
C ASN A 104 12.84 2.62 -18.28
N GLY A 105 11.52 2.89 -18.24
CA GLY A 105 10.50 2.03 -18.82
C GLY A 105 10.34 0.67 -18.13
N ARG A 106 10.89 0.49 -16.92
CA ARG A 106 10.81 -0.76 -16.14
C ARG A 106 10.64 -0.51 -14.65
N MET A 107 10.25 -1.56 -13.93
CA MET A 107 10.22 -1.53 -12.47
C MET A 107 11.64 -1.43 -11.90
N PRO A 108 11.87 -0.61 -10.85
CA PRO A 108 13.14 -0.57 -10.14
C PRO A 108 13.32 -1.78 -9.23
N THR A 109 14.57 -2.12 -8.99
CA THR A 109 14.99 -3.05 -7.92
C THR A 109 15.02 -2.34 -6.57
N LYS A 110 14.99 -3.10 -5.46
CA LYS A 110 15.10 -2.52 -4.09
C LYS A 110 16.38 -1.70 -3.90
N THR A 111 17.47 -2.12 -4.54
CA THR A 111 18.76 -1.41 -4.49
C THR A 111 18.69 -0.07 -5.20
N GLU A 112 18.03 0.01 -6.35
CA GLU A 112 17.84 1.27 -7.08
C GLU A 112 16.94 2.24 -6.31
N ILE A 113 15.89 1.72 -5.66
CA ILE A 113 15.04 2.54 -4.78
C ILE A 113 15.88 3.08 -3.61
N ALA A 114 16.61 2.22 -2.90
CA ALA A 114 17.44 2.62 -1.76
C ALA A 114 18.48 3.68 -2.16
N SER A 115 19.15 3.50 -3.31
CA SER A 115 20.10 4.47 -3.83
C SER A 115 19.45 5.81 -4.18
N LYS A 116 18.20 5.81 -4.69
CA LYS A 116 17.50 7.03 -5.11
C LYS A 116 16.84 7.77 -3.95
N THR A 117 16.47 7.07 -2.88
CA THR A 117 15.81 7.66 -1.70
C THR A 117 16.75 7.92 -0.53
N GLU A 118 18.02 7.50 -0.63
CA GLU A 118 19.01 7.55 0.46
C GLU A 118 18.54 6.82 1.73
N LEU A 119 17.61 5.88 1.58
CA LEU A 119 17.17 4.95 2.62
C LEU A 119 18.03 3.68 2.55
N SER A 120 18.18 2.97 3.66
CA SER A 120 18.82 1.66 3.60
C SER A 120 17.98 0.69 2.76
N ARG A 121 18.66 -0.32 2.21
CA ARG A 121 17.99 -1.42 1.51
C ARG A 121 17.06 -2.21 2.44
N GLN A 122 17.36 -2.28 3.74
CA GLN A 122 16.54 -2.97 4.74
C GLN A 122 15.23 -2.22 4.99
N THR A 123 15.31 -0.90 5.16
CA THR A 123 14.14 -0.02 5.30
C THR A 123 13.24 -0.09 4.08
N VAL A 124 13.80 -0.02 2.87
CA VAL A 124 13.02 -0.23 1.63
C VAL A 124 12.40 -1.62 1.58
N HIS A 125 13.15 -2.66 1.99
CA HIS A 125 12.63 -4.02 2.00
C HIS A 125 11.42 -4.16 2.92
N LYS A 126 11.58 -3.78 4.20
CA LYS A 126 10.55 -3.82 5.24
C LYS A 126 9.33 -3.01 4.83
N HIS A 127 9.53 -1.83 4.27
CA HIS A 127 8.42 -0.98 3.81
C HIS A 127 7.62 -1.68 2.71
N LEU A 128 8.28 -2.23 1.69
CA LEU A 128 7.58 -2.87 0.57
C LEU A 128 6.87 -4.18 0.96
N THR A 129 7.31 -4.89 1.99
CA THR A 129 6.66 -6.11 2.47
C THR A 129 5.51 -5.82 3.43
N ASP A 130 5.70 -4.83 4.32
CA ASP A 130 4.85 -4.67 5.50
C ASP A 130 3.94 -3.44 5.41
N TYR A 131 3.97 -2.68 4.30
CA TYR A 131 3.24 -1.41 4.19
C TYR A 131 1.75 -1.50 4.55
N LYS A 132 1.12 -2.64 4.25
CA LYS A 132 -0.31 -2.88 4.52
C LYS A 132 -0.66 -2.90 6.01
N ASN A 133 0.31 -3.23 6.87
CA ASN A 133 0.12 -3.35 8.30
C ASN A 133 0.35 -2.02 9.04
N SER A 134 0.77 -0.97 8.34
CA SER A 134 0.94 0.36 8.94
C SER A 134 -0.42 0.99 9.24
N SER A 135 -0.57 1.53 10.46
CA SER A 135 -1.77 2.30 10.85
C SER A 135 -2.03 3.45 9.86
N TYR A 136 -0.98 4.18 9.50
CA TYR A 136 -1.05 5.27 8.53
C TYR A 136 -1.56 4.81 7.17
N TYR A 137 -1.19 3.60 6.70
CA TYR A 137 -1.61 3.14 5.37
C TYR A 137 -3.13 2.99 5.27
N SER A 138 -3.79 2.60 6.36
CA SER A 138 -5.25 2.51 6.42
C SER A 138 -5.92 3.87 6.29
N GLU A 139 -5.39 4.89 6.97
CA GLU A 139 -5.83 6.29 6.86
C GLU A 139 -5.59 6.84 5.46
N PHE A 140 -4.41 6.57 4.89
CA PHE A 140 -4.07 6.95 3.52
C PHE A 140 -5.04 6.32 2.51
N GLN A 141 -5.41 5.05 2.67
CA GLN A 141 -6.45 4.42 1.84
C GLN A 141 -7.82 5.08 1.99
N ALA A 142 -8.19 5.47 3.22
CA ALA A 142 -9.44 6.18 3.45
C ALA A 142 -9.50 7.52 2.69
N GLN A 143 -8.37 8.22 2.55
CA GLN A 143 -8.31 9.43 1.72
C GLN A 143 -8.66 9.16 0.25
N PHE A 144 -8.18 8.05 -0.33
CA PHE A 144 -8.60 7.65 -1.68
C PHE A 144 -10.08 7.35 -1.74
N HIS A 145 -10.64 6.69 -0.73
CA HIS A 145 -12.07 6.38 -0.66
C HIS A 145 -12.92 7.67 -0.65
N ILE A 146 -12.54 8.67 0.14
CA ILE A 146 -13.20 9.99 0.16
C ILE A 146 -13.16 10.63 -1.24
N MET A 147 -12.00 10.55 -1.91
CA MET A 147 -11.80 11.11 -3.25
C MET A 147 -12.56 10.39 -4.37
N GLN A 148 -13.07 9.18 -4.14
CA GLN A 148 -13.87 8.45 -5.13
C GLN A 148 -15.08 9.26 -5.60
N SER A 149 -15.75 9.96 -4.68
CA SER A 149 -16.90 10.83 -4.99
C SER A 149 -16.55 11.93 -6.00
N LYS A 150 -15.37 12.54 -5.86
CA LYS A 150 -14.87 13.59 -6.76
C LYS A 150 -14.55 13.02 -8.14
N VAL A 151 -13.86 11.88 -8.20
CA VAL A 151 -13.59 11.19 -9.47
C VAL A 151 -14.90 10.82 -10.16
N MET A 152 -15.88 10.30 -9.41
CA MET A 152 -17.20 9.96 -9.94
C MET A 152 -17.92 11.17 -10.54
N THR A 153 -17.87 12.32 -9.86
CA THR A 153 -18.42 13.59 -10.37
C THR A 153 -17.75 13.99 -11.68
N THR A 154 -16.43 13.86 -11.80
CA THR A 154 -15.71 14.14 -13.05
C THR A 154 -16.11 13.18 -14.17
N VAL A 155 -16.22 11.87 -13.89
CA VAL A 155 -16.71 10.89 -14.88
C VAL A 155 -18.14 11.24 -15.34
N PHE A 156 -19.01 11.64 -14.41
CA PHE A 156 -20.37 12.10 -14.73
C PHE A 156 -20.38 13.36 -15.61
N GLN A 157 -19.52 14.34 -15.33
CA GLN A 157 -19.38 15.52 -16.18
C GLN A 157 -18.97 15.17 -17.62
N HIS A 158 -17.99 14.27 -17.78
CA HIS A 158 -17.61 13.77 -19.11
C HIS A 158 -18.74 13.02 -19.81
N ALA A 159 -19.52 12.24 -19.06
CA ALA A 159 -20.70 11.54 -19.57
C ALA A 159 -21.76 12.52 -20.11
N ILE A 160 -22.07 13.58 -19.36
CA ILE A 160 -23.01 14.64 -19.82
C ILE A 160 -22.49 15.34 -21.07
N ASN A 161 -21.18 15.52 -21.18
CA ASN A 161 -20.54 16.15 -22.34
C ASN A 161 -20.44 15.24 -23.58
N GLY A 162 -21.05 14.05 -23.55
CA GLY A 162 -21.16 13.14 -24.70
C GLY A 162 -20.07 12.06 -24.78
N ASP A 163 -19.20 11.91 -23.78
CA ASP A 163 -18.28 10.78 -23.72
C ASP A 163 -19.01 9.51 -23.27
N MET A 164 -19.37 8.68 -24.26
CA MET A 164 -20.10 7.42 -24.03
C MET A 164 -19.29 6.39 -23.23
N LYS A 165 -17.94 6.46 -23.23
CA LYS A 165 -17.11 5.58 -22.39
C LYS A 165 -17.21 6.00 -20.92
N ALA A 166 -17.17 7.32 -20.67
CA ALA A 166 -17.40 7.86 -19.33
C ALA A 166 -18.83 7.57 -18.83
N ALA A 167 -19.84 7.70 -19.70
CA ALA A 167 -21.23 7.36 -19.36
C ALA A 167 -21.39 5.87 -18.98
N LYS A 168 -20.79 4.97 -19.77
CA LYS A 168 -20.78 3.54 -19.47
C LYS A 168 -20.08 3.26 -18.13
N LEU A 169 -18.90 3.84 -17.90
CA LEU A 169 -18.15 3.68 -16.64
C LEU A 169 -18.95 4.19 -15.43
N TYR A 170 -19.62 5.34 -15.55
CA TYR A 170 -20.48 5.87 -14.48
C TYR A 170 -21.64 4.92 -14.16
N LEU A 171 -22.35 4.44 -15.19
CA LEU A 171 -23.47 3.51 -15.04
C LEU A 171 -23.04 2.16 -14.47
N GLU A 172 -21.86 1.65 -14.83
CA GLU A 172 -21.26 0.45 -14.21
C GLU A 172 -20.96 0.70 -12.72
N CYS A 173 -20.35 1.83 -12.39
CA CYS A 173 -20.00 2.18 -11.02
C CYS A 173 -21.21 2.34 -10.09
N ILE A 174 -22.34 2.88 -10.58
CA ILE A 174 -23.57 3.00 -9.79
C ILE A 174 -24.44 1.73 -9.84
N GLY A 175 -24.00 0.67 -10.52
CA GLY A 175 -24.71 -0.60 -10.63
C GLY A 175 -25.89 -0.60 -11.60
N ALA A 176 -26.06 0.46 -12.41
CA ALA A 176 -27.08 0.54 -13.45
C ALA A 176 -26.76 -0.35 -14.67
N LEU A 177 -25.46 -0.62 -14.92
CA LEU A 177 -25.01 -1.67 -15.82
C LEU A 177 -24.50 -2.88 -15.02
N LYS A 178 -25.15 -4.04 -15.16
CA LYS A 178 -24.54 -5.31 -14.75
C LYS A 178 -23.48 -5.70 -15.79
N ASN A 179 -22.21 -5.63 -15.41
CA ASN A 179 -21.15 -6.26 -16.19
C ASN A 179 -21.36 -7.77 -16.20
N THR A 180 -21.64 -8.35 -17.36
CA THR A 180 -21.65 -9.81 -17.59
C THR A 180 -20.26 -10.45 -17.42
N SER A 181 -19.23 -9.64 -17.17
CA SER A 181 -17.83 -10.07 -16.99
C SER A 181 -17.42 -10.31 -15.53
N SER A 182 -18.23 -9.91 -14.55
CA SER A 182 -17.96 -10.21 -13.14
C SER A 182 -18.64 -11.52 -12.77
N GLY A 183 -17.91 -12.63 -13.02
CA GLY A 183 -18.25 -13.94 -12.48
C GLY A 183 -18.15 -13.92 -10.96
N ASN A 184 -19.21 -13.50 -10.28
CA ASN A 184 -19.56 -13.97 -8.94
C ASN A 184 -21.07 -13.84 -8.78
N ASN A 185 -21.71 -15.00 -8.72
CA ASN A 185 -23.12 -15.20 -8.51
C ASN A 185 -23.68 -14.35 -7.37
N GLN A 186 -24.75 -13.60 -7.64
CA GLN A 186 -25.98 -13.71 -6.84
C GLN A 186 -27.15 -13.04 -7.56
N ASN A 187 -28.05 -13.90 -8.01
CA ASN A 187 -29.51 -13.72 -8.08
C ASN A 187 -30.03 -12.30 -8.32
N ASN A 188 -30.39 -11.98 -9.56
CA ASN A 188 -31.60 -11.22 -9.86
C ASN A 188 -31.89 -11.24 -11.37
N VAL A 189 -32.73 -12.22 -11.73
CA VAL A 189 -33.91 -12.15 -12.58
C VAL A 189 -34.05 -10.90 -13.48
N SER A 190 -34.04 -11.21 -14.79
CA SER A 190 -34.82 -10.62 -15.88
C SER A 190 -34.37 -9.35 -16.60
N ASN A 191 -34.34 -9.54 -17.92
CA ASN A 191 -34.50 -8.60 -19.02
C ASN A 191 -33.24 -7.88 -19.52
N ASN A 192 -32.45 -8.59 -20.33
CA ASN A 192 -31.83 -7.92 -21.47
C ASN A 192 -31.83 -8.83 -22.71
N THR A 193 -32.59 -8.41 -23.71
CA THR A 193 -32.68 -8.93 -25.07
C THR A 193 -31.39 -8.65 -25.82
N LEU A 194 -30.34 -9.40 -25.50
CA LEU A 194 -29.25 -9.65 -26.45
C LEU A 194 -29.24 -11.17 -26.62
N ILE A 195 -29.57 -11.64 -27.83
CA ILE A 195 -29.32 -13.03 -28.23
C ILE A 195 -27.80 -13.18 -28.27
N GLN A 196 -27.18 -13.35 -27.10
CA GLN A 196 -25.87 -13.96 -27.00
C GLN A 196 -26.07 -15.41 -27.40
N ASN A 197 -25.40 -15.84 -28.46
CA ASN A 197 -25.23 -17.24 -28.82
C ASN A 197 -24.77 -18.01 -27.57
N GLN A 198 -25.74 -18.54 -26.82
CA GLN A 198 -25.48 -19.53 -25.81
C GLN A 198 -25.12 -20.79 -26.59
N ASN A 199 -23.82 -21.01 -26.80
CA ASN A 199 -23.31 -22.31 -27.20
C ASN A 199 -23.54 -23.26 -26.03
N ASN A 200 -24.77 -23.75 -25.91
CA ASN A 200 -25.15 -24.76 -24.94
C ASN A 200 -24.40 -26.05 -25.32
N PHE A 201 -23.37 -26.38 -24.53
CA PHE A 201 -22.70 -27.66 -24.64
C PHE A 201 -23.07 -28.53 -23.43
N ILE A 202 -23.34 -29.80 -23.69
CA ILE A 202 -23.55 -30.78 -22.65
C ILE A 202 -22.26 -31.58 -22.55
N GLN A 203 -21.62 -31.61 -21.38
CA GLN A 203 -20.43 -32.41 -21.14
C GLN A 203 -20.81 -33.65 -20.33
N ILE A 204 -20.69 -34.83 -20.94
CA ILE A 204 -20.90 -36.12 -20.26
C ILE A 204 -19.60 -36.91 -20.35
N GLY A 205 -19.01 -37.26 -19.21
CA GLY A 205 -17.80 -38.10 -19.16
C GLY A 205 -16.60 -37.55 -19.94
N GLY A 206 -16.44 -36.21 -20.00
CA GLY A 206 -15.34 -35.56 -20.73
C GLY A 206 -15.62 -35.28 -22.22
N THR A 207 -16.73 -35.76 -22.77
CA THR A 207 -17.11 -35.49 -24.16
C THR A 207 -18.02 -34.27 -24.24
N ILE A 208 -17.65 -33.27 -25.04
CA ILE A 208 -18.39 -32.02 -25.22
C ILE A 208 -19.33 -32.20 -26.43
N LEU A 209 -20.63 -32.27 -26.18
CA LEU A 209 -21.64 -32.28 -27.23
C LEU A 209 -22.03 -30.84 -27.57
N ASN A 210 -21.64 -30.36 -28.74
CA ASN A 210 -22.02 -29.04 -29.26
C ASN A 210 -22.90 -29.16 -30.52
N GLN A 211 -23.55 -28.08 -30.92
CA GLN A 211 -24.48 -28.08 -32.05
C GLN A 211 -23.80 -28.28 -33.41
N GLU A 212 -22.49 -28.07 -33.51
CA GLU A 212 -21.70 -28.32 -34.72
C GLU A 212 -21.39 -29.81 -34.90
N ILE A 213 -21.09 -30.52 -33.80
CA ILE A 213 -20.87 -31.96 -33.77
C ILE A 213 -22.17 -32.69 -34.12
N ILE A 214 -23.32 -32.26 -33.58
CA ILE A 214 -24.63 -32.83 -33.92
C ILE A 214 -24.93 -32.70 -35.42
N LYS A 215 -24.56 -31.58 -36.05
CA LYS A 215 -24.73 -31.37 -37.50
C LYS A 215 -23.80 -32.23 -38.36
N GLN A 216 -22.69 -32.70 -37.80
CA GLN A 216 -21.70 -33.54 -38.49
C GLN A 216 -21.92 -35.04 -38.26
N MET A 217 -22.86 -35.42 -37.39
CA MET A 217 -23.19 -36.82 -37.12
C MET A 217 -24.01 -37.45 -38.24
N SER A 218 -23.79 -38.75 -38.47
CA SER A 218 -24.56 -39.50 -39.46
C SER A 218 -26.00 -39.75 -38.96
N PRO A 219 -26.98 -39.97 -39.85
CA PRO A 219 -28.38 -40.20 -39.47
C PRO A 219 -28.56 -41.40 -38.51
N GLU A 220 -27.71 -42.42 -38.62
CA GLU A 220 -27.73 -43.60 -37.75
C GLU A 220 -27.25 -43.28 -36.32
N GLN A 221 -26.27 -42.38 -36.18
CA GLN A 221 -25.77 -41.93 -34.87
C GLN A 221 -26.80 -41.05 -34.16
N LEU A 222 -27.49 -40.17 -34.92
CA LEU A 222 -28.60 -39.38 -34.40
C LEU A 222 -29.75 -40.26 -33.91
N GLY A 223 -30.11 -41.30 -34.67
CA GLY A 223 -31.14 -42.27 -34.28
C GLY A 223 -30.78 -43.04 -32.99
N THR A 224 -29.50 -43.35 -32.79
CA THR A 224 -29.03 -44.00 -31.56
C THR A 224 -29.13 -43.08 -30.34
N ILE A 225 -28.77 -41.80 -30.50
CA ILE A 225 -28.91 -40.79 -29.45
C ILE A 225 -30.39 -40.55 -29.10
N GLU A 226 -31.26 -40.45 -30.10
CA GLU A 226 -32.71 -40.36 -29.85
C GLU A 226 -33.26 -41.58 -29.12
N GLY A 227 -32.80 -42.78 -29.47
CA GLY A 227 -33.22 -44.02 -28.82
C GLY A 227 -32.85 -44.06 -27.34
N ILE A 228 -31.63 -43.61 -27.00
CA ILE A 228 -31.14 -43.53 -25.62
C ILE A 228 -31.90 -42.46 -24.83
N LEU A 229 -32.17 -41.29 -25.42
CA LEU A 229 -32.92 -40.22 -24.75
C LEU A 229 -34.39 -40.59 -24.51
N LYS A 230 -35.02 -41.37 -25.41
CA LYS A 230 -36.40 -41.84 -25.25
C LYS A 230 -36.56 -42.96 -24.20
N THR A 231 -35.49 -43.67 -23.86
CA THR A 231 -35.54 -44.77 -22.88
C THR A 231 -35.31 -44.32 -21.44
N ILE A 232 -34.89 -43.07 -21.21
CA ILE A 232 -34.72 -42.50 -19.87
C ILE A 232 -36.07 -41.89 -19.44
N GLU A 233 -36.94 -42.71 -18.84
CA GLU A 233 -38.04 -42.20 -18.04
C GLU A 233 -37.48 -41.57 -16.76
N VAL A 234 -37.51 -40.24 -16.68
CA VAL A 234 -37.21 -39.51 -15.44
C VAL A 234 -38.35 -39.79 -14.46
N LYS A 235 -38.09 -40.62 -13.44
CA LYS A 235 -38.98 -40.72 -12.28
C LYS A 235 -39.03 -39.35 -11.60
N GLU A 236 -40.17 -38.68 -11.69
CA GLU A 236 -40.45 -37.45 -10.96
C GLU A 236 -40.28 -37.72 -9.45
N ALA A 237 -39.36 -37.01 -8.81
CA ALA A 237 -39.22 -37.00 -7.37
C ALA A 237 -40.43 -36.26 -6.77
N GLU A 238 -41.23 -36.97 -6.00
CA GLU A 238 -42.37 -36.45 -5.24
C GLU A 238 -41.93 -35.26 -4.37
N LYS A 239 -42.66 -34.14 -4.53
CA LYS A 239 -42.57 -32.99 -3.63
C LYS A 239 -43.25 -33.33 -2.32
N ASP A 240 -42.48 -33.69 -1.30
CA ASP A 240 -42.96 -33.62 0.07
C ASP A 240 -43.11 -32.15 0.50
N LYS A 241 -44.37 -31.73 0.61
CA LYS A 241 -44.81 -30.60 1.43
C LYS A 241 -44.85 -31.05 2.89
N GLN A 242 -44.06 -30.40 3.74
CA GLN A 242 -44.19 -30.22 5.21
C GLN A 242 -42.84 -29.63 5.68
N VAL A 243 -42.71 -28.49 6.38
CA VAL A 243 -43.56 -27.67 7.24
C VAL A 243 -43.10 -26.21 7.07
#